data_AF-A0A9P5M181-F1
#
_entry.id   AF-A0A9P5M181-F1
#
_cell.length_a   1.000
_cell.length_b   1.000
_cell.length_c   1.000
_cell.angle_alpha   90.00
_cell.angle_beta   90.00
_cell.angle_gamma   90.00
#
_symmetry.space_group_name_H-M   'P 1'
#
loop_
_entity.id
_entity.type
_entity.pdbx_description
1 polymer ?
#
loop_
_entity_poly.entity_id
_entity_poly.type
_entity_poly.pdbx_seq_one_letter_code
_entity_poly.pdbx_strand_id
1 'polypeptide(L)' 'PGVSAYVRHARETLAAAHDAIIESRVNQTYYANKLRTDDPQYRVGDKVYVSTRNLNLPRSLITKLLPRFIGPYVI' A
#
# COMPACT_ATOMS: atom_id res chain seq x y z
N PRO A 1 -6.94 -29.25 39.45
CA PRO A 1 -6.31 -29.51 38.12
C PRO A 1 -6.90 -28.73 36.92
N GLY A 2 -8.14 -28.24 36.98
CA GLY A 2 -8.79 -27.58 35.81
C GLY A 2 -8.31 -26.16 35.50
N VAL A 3 -8.08 -25.32 36.51
CA VAL A 3 -7.67 -23.91 36.30
C VAL A 3 -6.29 -23.80 35.65
N SER A 4 -5.33 -24.64 36.05
CA SER A 4 -3.98 -24.65 35.46
C SER A 4 -3.99 -25.09 34.00
N ALA A 5 -4.87 -26.03 33.62
CA ALA A 5 -5.02 -26.48 32.25
C ALA A 5 -5.64 -25.37 31.38
N TYR A 6 -6.66 -24.68 31.90
CA TYR A 6 -7.26 -23.52 31.22
C TYR A 6 -6.25 -22.39 30.98
N VAL A 7 -5.47 -22.02 32.00
CA VAL A 7 -4.44 -20.98 31.88
C VAL A 7 -3.36 -21.37 30.86
N ARG A 8 -2.97 -22.64 30.81
CA ARG A 8 -2.02 -23.13 29.80
C ARG A 8 -2.59 -23.00 28.40
N HIS A 9 -3.80 -23.51 28.18
CA HIS A 9 -4.48 -23.43 26.89
C HIS A 9 -4.64 -21.97 26.44
N ALA A 10 -5.06 -21.07 27.33
CA ALA A 10 -5.21 -19.65 26.99
C ALA A 10 -3.89 -19.00 26.53
N ARG A 11 -2.75 -19.37 27.15
CA ARG A 11 -1.42 -18.90 26.73
C ARG A 11 -1.01 -19.46 25.38
N GLU A 12 -1.24 -20.75 25.15
CA GLU A 12 -0.97 -21.41 23.87
C GLU A 12 -1.79 -20.78 22.74
N THR A 13 -3.08 -20.54 22.97
CA THR A 13 -3.93 -19.87 21.98
C THR A 13 -3.50 -18.44 21.70
N LEU A 14 -3.02 -17.72 22.71
CA LEU A 14 -2.51 -16.35 22.55
C LEU A 14 -1.24 -16.36 21.70
N ALA A 15 -0.31 -17.26 22.00
CA ALA A 15 0.91 -17.42 21.21
C ALA A 15 0.58 -17.76 19.74
N ALA A 16 -0.30 -18.75 19.51
CA ALA A 16 -0.72 -19.13 18.17
C ALA A 16 -1.42 -17.98 17.41
N ALA A 17 -2.26 -17.20 18.10
CA ALA A 17 -2.91 -16.04 17.49
C ALA A 17 -1.89 -14.95 17.11
N HIS A 18 -0.87 -14.74 17.94
CA HIS A 18 0.18 -13.78 17.65
C HIS A 18 1.00 -14.18 16.42
N ASP A 19 1.39 -15.45 16.33
CA ASP A 19 2.14 -15.99 15.19
C ASP A 19 1.32 -15.89 13.89
N ALA A 20 0.02 -16.22 13.96
CA ALA A 20 -0.89 -16.08 12.82
C ALA A 20 -1.03 -14.61 12.34
N ILE A 21 -1.02 -13.64 13.26
CA ILE A 21 -1.04 -12.21 12.90
C ILE A 21 0.26 -11.82 12.20
N ILE A 22 1.41 -12.29 12.69
CA ILE A 22 2.71 -12.01 12.06
C ILE A 22 2.74 -12.60 10.64
N GLU A 23 2.37 -13.87 10.50
CA GLU A 23 2.32 -14.55 9.20
C GLU A 23 1.40 -13.81 8.22
N SER A 24 0.20 -13.43 8.68
CA SER A 24 -0.74 -12.66 7.87
C SER A 24 -0.15 -11.34 7.37
N ARG A 25 0.57 -10.60 8.24
CA ARG A 25 1.23 -9.34 7.85
C ARG A 25 2.34 -9.56 6.83
N VAL A 26 3.15 -10.61 7.00
CA VAL A 26 4.22 -10.95 6.04
C VAL A 26 3.60 -11.26 4.67
N ASN A 27 2.55 -12.07 4.63
CA ASN A 27 1.85 -12.43 3.39
C ASN A 27 1.23 -11.20 2.72
N GLN A 28 0.50 -10.37 3.48
CA GLN A 28 -0.08 -9.13 2.97
C GLN A 28 0.99 -8.20 2.38
N THR A 29 2.11 -8.04 3.08
CA THR A 29 3.23 -7.20 2.64
C THR A 29 3.86 -7.76 1.36
N TYR A 30 4.07 -9.08 1.29
CA TYR A 30 4.59 -9.74 0.11
C TYR A 30 3.69 -9.52 -1.11
N TYR A 31 2.38 -9.76 -1.00
CA TYR A 31 1.45 -9.56 -2.12
C TYR A 31 1.26 -8.09 -2.49
N ALA A 32 1.24 -7.18 -1.51
CA ALA A 32 1.19 -5.74 -1.76
C ALA A 32 2.44 -5.25 -2.50
N ASN A 33 3.62 -5.78 -2.15
CA ASN A 33 4.87 -5.42 -2.81
C ASN A 33 5.04 -6.11 -4.16
N LYS A 34 4.42 -7.27 -4.41
CA LYS A 34 4.52 -7.99 -5.69
C LYS A 34 4.08 -7.16 -6.90
N LEU A 35 3.14 -6.24 -6.70
CA LEU A 35 2.63 -5.34 -7.75
C LEU A 35 3.34 -3.98 -7.81
N ARG A 36 4.29 -3.72 -6.90
CA ARG A 36 5.11 -2.52 -6.97
C ARG A 36 6.14 -2.71 -8.07
N THR A 37 6.00 -1.93 -9.14
CA THR A 37 7.04 -1.77 -10.16
C THR A 37 7.99 -0.69 -9.70
N ASP A 38 9.28 -0.87 -9.95
CA ASP A 38 10.27 0.20 -9.76
C ASP A 38 9.87 1.43 -10.57
N ASP A 39 10.13 2.61 -10.00
CA ASP A 39 9.89 3.85 -10.71
C ASP A 39 10.74 3.87 -11.99
N PRO A 40 10.17 4.25 -13.14
CA PRO A 40 10.93 4.36 -14.38
C PRO A 40 12.06 5.38 -14.22
N GLN A 41 13.23 5.07 -14.78
CA GLN A 41 14.38 5.97 -14.77
C GLN A 41 14.15 7.09 -15.79
N TYR A 42 13.95 8.31 -15.29
CA TYR A 42 13.84 9.52 -16.12
C TYR A 42 15.18 10.23 -16.26
N ARG A 43 15.42 10.84 -17.42
CA ARG A 43 16.57 11.70 -17.69
C ARG A 43 16.12 13.14 -17.86
N VAL A 44 17.03 14.08 -17.55
CA VAL A 44 16.81 15.50 -17.83
C VAL A 44 16.62 15.67 -19.35
N GLY A 45 15.52 16.30 -19.74
CA GLY A 45 15.10 16.45 -21.14
C GLY A 45 13.95 15.52 -21.56
N ASP A 46 13.60 14.51 -20.76
CA ASP A 46 12.49 13.60 -21.07
C ASP A 46 11.13 14.28 -20.91
N LYS A 47 10.22 13.97 -21.83
CA LYS A 47 8.83 14.45 -21.80
C LYS A 47 7.94 13.45 -21.06
N VAL A 48 7.49 13.80 -19.86
CA VAL A 48 6.68 12.92 -19.00
C VAL A 48 5.32 13.49 -18.69
N TYR A 49 4.36 12.58 -18.49
CA TYR A 49 3.03 12.89 -17.99
C TYR A 49 3.00 12.90 -16.47
N VAL A 50 2.51 13.97 -15.86
CA VAL A 50 2.41 14.11 -14.39
C VAL A 50 1.01 13.73 -13.93
N SER A 51 0.91 12.91 -12.88
CA SER A 51 -0.39 12.53 -12.32
C SER A 51 -1.06 13.71 -11.60
N THR A 52 -2.35 13.87 -11.85
CA THR A 52 -3.17 14.91 -11.22
C THR A 52 -3.67 14.55 -9.82
N ARG A 53 -3.38 13.34 -9.33
CA ARG A 53 -3.88 12.84 -8.03
C ARG A 53 -3.56 13.77 -6.85
N ASN A 54 -2.37 14.38 -6.86
CA ASN A 54 -1.87 15.22 -5.77
C ASN A 54 -1.69 16.69 -6.19
N LEU A 55 -2.28 17.11 -7.32
CA LEU A 55 -2.16 18.48 -7.83
C LEU A 55 -3.41 19.30 -7.48
N ASN A 56 -3.19 20.55 -7.07
CA ASN A 56 -4.27 21.52 -6.90
C ASN A 56 -4.72 22.03 -8.27
N LEU A 57 -5.66 21.33 -8.89
CA LEU A 57 -6.27 21.72 -10.15
C LEU A 57 -7.41 22.73 -9.92
N PRO A 58 -7.71 23.60 -10.91
CA PRO A 58 -8.78 24.57 -10.79
C PRO A 58 -10.12 23.87 -10.51
N ARG A 59 -10.83 24.33 -9.48
CA ARG A 59 -12.09 23.76 -8.97
C ARG A 59 -13.27 23.88 -9.96
N SER A 60 -13.08 24.55 -11.10
CA SER A 60 -14.12 24.73 -12.11
C SER A 60 -14.56 23.42 -12.77
N LEU A 61 -13.77 22.35 -12.64
CA LEU A 61 -14.08 21.03 -13.17
C LEU A 61 -14.37 20.04 -12.03
N ILE A 62 -15.36 19.18 -12.26
CA ILE A 62 -15.65 18.05 -11.37
C ILE A 62 -14.47 17.08 -11.43
N THR A 63 -14.05 16.55 -10.28
CA THR A 63 -12.89 15.64 -10.14
C THR A 63 -12.93 14.43 -11.07
N LYS A 64 -14.13 13.94 -11.42
CA LYS A 64 -14.33 12.84 -12.37
C LYS A 64 -14.01 13.21 -13.82
N LEU A 65 -14.14 14.49 -14.19
CA LEU A 65 -13.88 15.01 -15.54
C LEU A 65 -12.46 15.55 -15.69
N LEU A 66 -11.67 15.60 -14.62
CA LEU A 66 -10.27 15.97 -14.70
C LEU A 66 -9.47 14.85 -15.36
N PRO A 67 -8.53 15.19 -16.26
CA PRO A 67 -7.63 14.19 -16.82
C PRO A 67 -6.78 13.60 -15.69
N ARG A 68 -6.56 12.28 -15.72
CA ARG A 68 -5.72 11.56 -14.73
C ARG A 68 -4.25 11.98 -14.80
N PHE A 69 -3.82 12.45 -15.97
CA PHE A 69 -2.47 12.91 -16.25
C PHE A 69 -2.53 14.20 -17.07
N ILE A 70 -1.62 15.12 -16.81
CA ILE A 70 -1.46 16.37 -17.55
C ILE A 70 -0.09 16.42 -18.22
N GLY A 71 -0.09 16.93 -19.47
CA GLY A 71 1.05 17.43 -20.25
C GLY A 71 2.28 16.52 -20.37
N PRO A 72 2.97 16.49 -21.53
CA PRO A 72 4.38 16.13 -21.52
C PRO A 72 5.20 17.32 -20.98
N TYR A 73 5.60 17.25 -19.72
CA TYR A 73 6.54 18.19 -19.11
C TYR A 73 7.96 17.69 -19.27
N VAL A 74 8.89 18.61 -19.49
CA VAL A 74 10.31 18.29 -19.51
C VAL A 74 10.79 18.24 -18.06
N ILE A 75 11.37 17.11 -17.65
CA ILE A 75 12.09 16.97 -16.37
C ILE A 75 13.51 17.49 -16.51
#